data_AF-A0A1H1WE60-F1
#
_entry.id   AF-A0A1H1WE60-F1
#
_cell.length_a   1.000
_cell.length_b   1.000
_cell.length_c   1.000
_cell.angle_alpha   90.00
_cell.angle_beta   90.00
_cell.angle_gamma   90.00
#
_symmetry.space_group_name_H-M   'P 1'
#
loop_
_entity.id
_entity.type
_entity.pdbx_description
1 polymer ?
#
loop_
_entity_poly.entity_id
_entity_poly.type
_entity_poly.pdbx_seq_one_letter_code
_entity_poly.pdbx_strand_id
1 'polypeptide(L)'
;MCSRSSIAIFFRGIQYMAVSVFIDNNAWDYLFARKVDLAVDISANDFVFAITREAEFEIRTLPEDLKSYVLKWVTCGVVTTDTYFGFAEANSDGESRVGGFDCGRFIGLAESKILSSESGVVKDTLRPTGLYKNEADVSLAARSAHSAILTSDTKKVLGRVVSKYGGVVVNLAHWPADMPFDSYLKSQCTSLIGG
;
A
#
# COMPACT_ATOMS: atom_id res chain seq x y z
N MET A 1 4.56 -18.82 16.63
CA MET A 1 5.95 -18.51 17.01
C MET A 1 6.75 -18.31 15.72
N CYS A 2 6.98 -17.07 15.32
CA CYS A 2 7.81 -16.78 14.13
C CYS A 2 9.22 -16.43 14.65
N SER A 3 10.09 -17.44 14.70
CA SER A 3 11.51 -17.25 15.02
C SER A 3 12.24 -16.93 13.72
N ARG A 4 12.73 -15.69 13.57
CA ARG A 4 13.64 -15.33 12.47
C ARG A 4 15.06 -15.43 12.98
N SER A 5 15.76 -16.48 12.56
CA SER A 5 17.22 -16.54 12.66
C SER A 5 17.82 -15.50 11.71
N SER A 6 18.62 -14.59 12.26
CA SER A 6 19.38 -13.61 11.50
C SER A 6 20.40 -14.30 10.61
N ILE A 7 20.15 -14.32 9.30
CA ILE A 7 21.13 -14.67 8.28
C ILE A 7 21.55 -13.36 7.61
N ALA A 8 22.75 -12.89 7.94
CA ALA A 8 23.41 -11.83 7.20
C ALA A 8 23.94 -12.42 5.89
N ILE A 9 23.33 -12.08 4.76
CA ILE A 9 23.84 -12.45 3.43
C ILE A 9 24.52 -11.24 2.81
N PHE A 10 25.83 -11.36 2.61
CA PHE A 10 26.63 -10.44 1.81
C PHE A 10 26.49 -10.86 0.33
N PHE A 11 25.67 -10.16 -0.46
CA PHE A 11 25.66 -10.30 -1.92
C PHE A 11 26.28 -9.04 -2.56
N ARG A 12 27.45 -9.23 -3.18
CA ARG A 12 27.95 -8.35 -4.25
C ARG A 12 27.40 -8.88 -5.58
N GLY A 13 26.51 -8.12 -6.21
CA GLY A 13 25.97 -8.41 -7.55
C GLY A 13 24.55 -7.88 -7.67
N ILE A 14 24.35 -6.85 -8.50
CA ILE A 14 23.08 -6.22 -8.91
C ILE A 14 21.99 -6.27 -7.82
N GLN A 15 21.87 -5.21 -7.01
CA GLN A 15 20.69 -5.05 -6.15
C GLN A 15 19.44 -5.01 -7.06
N TYR A 16 18.74 -6.13 -7.18
CA TYR A 16 17.35 -6.12 -7.61
C TYR A 16 16.60 -5.34 -6.54
N MET A 17 16.16 -4.13 -6.89
CA MET A 17 15.32 -3.34 -5.99
C MET A 17 13.95 -4.00 -5.98
N ALA A 18 13.58 -4.60 -4.85
CA ALA A 18 12.25 -5.15 -4.66
C ALA A 18 11.20 -4.08 -4.95
N VAL A 19 10.17 -4.44 -5.71
CA VAL A 19 9.10 -3.51 -6.07
C VAL A 19 8.21 -3.28 -4.86
N SER A 20 8.04 -2.02 -4.47
CA SER A 20 7.04 -1.66 -3.46
C SER A 20 5.64 -1.81 -4.03
N VAL A 21 4.79 -2.56 -3.30
CA VAL A 21 3.39 -2.81 -3.64
C VAL A 21 2.52 -2.31 -2.50
N PHE A 22 1.76 -1.26 -2.76
CA PHE A 22 0.79 -0.72 -1.80
C PHE A 22 -0.55 -1.42 -1.94
N ILE A 23 -1.09 -1.93 -0.84
CA ILE A 23 -2.35 -2.67 -0.81
C ILE A 23 -3.49 -1.68 -0.50
N ASP A 24 -4.39 -1.51 -1.45
CA ASP A 24 -5.67 -0.84 -1.26
C ASP A 24 -6.58 -1.68 -0.37
N ASN A 25 -7.50 -1.03 0.35
CA ASN A 25 -8.34 -1.71 1.32
C ASN A 25 -9.29 -2.74 0.70
N ASN A 26 -9.78 -2.47 -0.49
CA ASN A 26 -10.64 -3.40 -1.24
C ASN A 26 -9.87 -4.61 -1.82
N ALA A 27 -8.53 -4.60 -1.78
CA ALA A 27 -7.73 -5.71 -2.26
C ALA A 27 -7.71 -6.86 -1.23
N TRP A 28 -7.86 -6.52 0.05
CA TRP A 28 -7.88 -7.50 1.14
C TRP A 28 -8.99 -8.53 0.97
N ASP A 29 -10.16 -8.13 0.48
CA ASP A 29 -11.27 -9.05 0.20
C ASP A 29 -10.86 -10.17 -0.76
N TYR A 30 -10.12 -9.84 -1.81
CA TYR A 30 -9.67 -10.81 -2.82
C TYR A 30 -8.57 -11.73 -2.29
N LEU A 31 -7.59 -11.15 -1.57
CA LEU A 31 -6.51 -11.91 -0.95
C LEU A 31 -7.06 -12.89 0.10
N PHE A 32 -8.02 -12.43 0.90
CA PHE A 32 -8.72 -13.24 1.89
C PHE A 32 -9.55 -14.35 1.24
N ALA A 33 -10.38 -14.02 0.24
CA ALA A 33 -11.24 -14.98 -0.45
C ALA A 33 -10.43 -16.10 -1.12
N ARG A 34 -9.25 -15.78 -1.65
CA ARG A 34 -8.31 -16.74 -2.24
C ARG A 34 -7.32 -17.36 -1.26
N LYS A 35 -7.39 -16.99 0.02
CA LYS A 35 -6.52 -17.49 1.11
C LYS A 35 -5.03 -17.33 0.81
N VAL A 36 -4.65 -16.20 0.21
CA VAL A 36 -3.25 -15.90 -0.11
C VAL A 36 -2.43 -15.83 1.18
N ASP A 37 -1.28 -16.49 1.20
CA ASP A 37 -0.27 -16.36 2.25
C ASP A 37 0.86 -15.47 1.74
N LEU A 38 0.85 -14.19 2.13
CA LEU A 38 1.83 -13.20 1.65
C LEU A 38 3.28 -13.54 2.03
N ALA A 39 3.51 -14.42 3.01
CA ALA A 39 4.85 -14.83 3.42
C ALA A 39 5.39 -16.02 2.61
N VAL A 40 4.52 -16.83 2.02
CA VAL A 40 4.89 -18.05 1.27
C VAL A 40 4.69 -17.87 -0.23
N ASP A 41 3.60 -17.22 -0.64
CA ASP A 41 3.18 -17.15 -2.03
C ASP A 41 4.02 -16.19 -2.86
N ILE A 42 5.02 -15.52 -2.26
CA ILE A 42 5.77 -14.42 -2.85
C ILE A 42 7.26 -14.62 -2.63
N SER A 43 8.03 -14.46 -3.69
CA SER A 43 9.48 -14.43 -3.58
C SER A 43 9.86 -13.16 -2.82
N ALA A 44 10.24 -13.28 -1.55
CA ALA A 44 10.51 -12.15 -0.63
C ALA A 44 11.56 -11.14 -1.14
N ASN A 45 12.28 -11.47 -2.20
CA ASN A 45 13.26 -10.59 -2.84
C ASN A 45 12.67 -9.70 -3.95
N ASP A 46 11.47 -10.00 -4.44
CA ASP A 46 10.91 -9.31 -5.62
C ASP A 46 9.91 -8.20 -5.23
N PHE A 47 9.24 -8.34 -4.08
CA PHE A 47 8.20 -7.41 -3.64
C PHE A 47 8.26 -7.09 -2.16
N VAL A 48 7.94 -5.84 -1.82
CA VAL A 48 7.70 -5.38 -0.46
C VAL A 48 6.29 -4.83 -0.36
N PHE A 49 5.50 -5.32 0.60
CA PHE A 49 4.13 -4.87 0.79
C PHE A 49 4.04 -3.74 1.81
N ALA A 50 3.24 -2.74 1.46
CA ALA A 50 2.91 -1.65 2.35
C ALA A 50 1.42 -1.32 2.28
N ILE A 51 0.93 -0.65 3.31
CA ILE A 51 -0.31 0.11 3.30
C ILE A 51 0.03 1.56 3.65
N THR A 52 -0.81 2.51 3.24
CA THR A 52 -0.66 3.88 3.73
C THR A 52 -1.17 3.99 5.16
N ARG A 53 -0.72 5.03 5.87
CA ARG A 53 -1.25 5.36 7.20
C ARG A 53 -2.77 5.53 7.19
N GLU A 54 -3.30 6.14 6.13
CA GLU A 54 -4.75 6.31 5.97
C GLU A 54 -5.46 4.96 5.79
N ALA A 55 -4.93 4.04 5.00
CA ALA A 55 -5.52 2.71 4.84
C ALA A 55 -5.56 1.94 6.17
N GLU A 56 -4.56 2.13 7.05
CA GLU A 56 -4.53 1.53 8.38
C GLU A 56 -5.73 1.94 9.25
N PHE A 57 -6.19 3.20 9.16
CA PHE A 57 -7.34 3.71 9.93
C PHE A 57 -8.67 3.06 9.58
N GLU A 58 -8.76 2.46 8.41
CA GLU A 58 -9.97 1.78 7.95
C GLU A 58 -9.99 0.31 8.37
N ILE A 59 -8.83 -0.30 8.72
CA ILE A 59 -8.73 -1.71 9.17
C ILE A 59 -9.65 -1.99 10.37
N ARG A 60 -9.76 -1.04 11.31
CA ARG A 60 -10.62 -1.16 12.49
C ARG A 60 -12.12 -1.35 12.17
N THR A 61 -12.54 -0.95 10.98
CA THR A 61 -13.94 -1.03 10.52
C THR A 61 -14.24 -2.27 9.68
N LEU A 62 -13.23 -3.09 9.37
CA LEU A 62 -13.40 -4.33 8.62
C LEU A 62 -14.17 -5.38 9.44
N PRO A 63 -14.90 -6.31 8.78
CA PRO A 63 -15.49 -7.48 9.43
C PRO A 63 -14.42 -8.32 10.14
N GLU A 64 -14.76 -8.96 11.27
CA GLU A 64 -13.77 -9.55 12.19
C GLU A 64 -12.86 -10.62 11.55
N ASP A 65 -13.39 -11.46 10.65
CA ASP A 65 -12.58 -12.48 9.94
C ASP A 65 -11.55 -11.85 9.00
N LEU A 66 -11.99 -10.86 8.21
CA LEU A 66 -11.12 -10.12 7.28
C LEU A 66 -10.10 -9.28 8.05
N LYS A 67 -10.54 -8.60 9.11
CA LYS A 67 -9.69 -7.83 10.02
C LYS A 67 -8.60 -8.70 10.63
N SER A 68 -8.95 -9.89 11.12
CA SER A 68 -7.99 -10.86 11.67
C SER A 68 -6.97 -11.29 10.63
N TYR A 69 -7.42 -11.53 9.39
CA TYR A 69 -6.53 -11.85 8.27
C TYR A 69 -5.57 -10.69 7.95
N VAL A 70 -6.04 -9.45 7.87
CA VAL A 70 -5.19 -8.28 7.61
C VAL A 70 -4.20 -8.04 8.75
N LEU A 71 -4.68 -8.08 10.00
CA LEU A 71 -3.85 -7.87 11.18
C LEU A 71 -2.74 -8.92 11.30
N LYS A 72 -2.97 -10.18 10.89
CA LYS A 72 -1.90 -11.19 10.81
C LYS A 72 -0.69 -10.65 10.06
N TRP A 73 -0.89 -10.06 8.88
CA TRP A 73 0.19 -9.60 8.00
C TRP A 73 0.85 -8.32 8.48
N VAL A 74 0.04 -7.36 8.96
CA VAL A 74 0.55 -6.07 9.46
C VAL A 74 1.36 -6.28 10.74
N THR A 75 0.83 -7.04 11.71
CA THR A 75 1.50 -7.22 13.02
C THR A 75 2.75 -8.09 12.96
N CYS A 76 2.84 -9.02 12.02
CA CYS A 76 4.06 -9.81 11.80
C CYS A 76 5.12 -9.12 10.94
N GLY A 77 4.82 -7.92 10.44
CA GLY A 77 5.74 -7.10 9.64
C GLY A 77 5.96 -7.59 8.20
N VAL A 78 5.07 -8.45 7.68
CA VAL A 78 5.06 -8.80 6.24
C VAL A 78 4.51 -7.63 5.42
N VAL A 79 3.55 -6.90 5.98
CA VAL A 79 2.99 -5.67 5.39
C VAL A 79 3.31 -4.53 6.34
N THR A 80 4.00 -3.52 5.85
CA THR A 80 4.39 -2.36 6.67
C THR A 80 3.41 -1.21 6.49
N THR A 81 3.20 -0.39 7.52
CA THR A 81 2.57 0.91 7.31
C THR A 81 3.64 1.89 6.85
N ASP A 82 3.48 2.40 5.65
CA ASP A 82 4.29 3.51 5.15
C ASP A 82 3.61 4.84 5.50
N THR A 83 4.38 5.73 6.11
CA THR A 83 3.93 7.03 6.58
C THR A 83 4.96 8.10 6.26
N TYR A 84 4.49 9.33 6.08
CA TYR A 84 5.37 10.47 5.94
C TYR A 84 5.93 10.92 7.29
N PHE A 85 7.20 11.28 7.30
CA PHE A 85 7.76 12.06 8.39
C PHE A 85 7.10 13.44 8.43
N GLY A 86 6.72 13.89 9.62
CA GLY A 86 6.10 15.18 9.83
C GLY A 86 5.48 15.28 11.22
N PHE A 87 5.00 16.47 11.56
CA PHE A 87 4.33 16.72 12.83
C PHE A 87 2.88 17.11 12.55
N ALA A 88 1.95 16.49 13.28
CA ALA A 88 0.55 16.88 13.23
C ALA A 88 0.38 18.31 13.77
N GLU A 89 -0.64 19.01 13.31
CA GLU A 89 -1.01 20.29 13.88
C GLU A 89 -1.51 20.09 15.32
N ALA A 90 -1.13 21.00 16.22
CA ALA A 90 -1.44 20.87 17.65
C ALA A 90 -2.94 20.75 17.97
N ASN A 91 -3.80 21.21 17.07
CA ASN A 91 -5.26 21.19 17.20
C ASN A 91 -5.94 20.29 16.15
N SER A 92 -5.24 19.32 15.57
CA SER A 92 -5.88 18.39 14.64
C SER A 92 -6.82 17.46 15.42
N ASP A 93 -8.13 17.64 15.25
CA ASP A 93 -9.13 16.71 15.76
C ASP A 93 -8.97 15.38 15.01
N GLY A 94 -8.34 14.39 15.65
CA GLY A 94 -8.26 13.01 15.15
C GLY A 94 -6.86 12.43 15.09
N GLU A 95 -6.69 11.42 14.23
CA GLU A 95 -5.46 10.65 14.15
C GLU A 95 -4.41 11.33 13.27
N SER A 96 -3.12 11.23 13.65
CA SER A 96 -2.01 11.80 12.89
C SER A 96 -1.78 11.03 11.59
N ARG A 97 -1.76 11.76 10.46
CA ARG A 97 -1.42 11.23 9.12
C ARG A 97 0.08 11.02 8.93
N VAL A 98 0.87 11.62 9.82
CA VAL A 98 2.34 11.62 9.79
C VAL A 98 2.92 10.87 10.99
N GLY A 99 4.15 10.38 10.84
CA GLY A 99 4.82 9.53 11.82
C GLY A 99 5.34 10.24 13.08
N GLY A 100 5.63 11.54 13.01
CA GLY A 100 6.32 12.25 14.10
C GLY A 100 7.84 12.15 14.05
N PHE A 101 8.51 12.46 15.17
CA PHE A 101 9.97 12.44 15.26
C PHE A 101 10.52 11.03 15.04
N ASP A 102 11.55 10.91 14.20
CA ASP A 102 12.24 9.65 13.86
C ASP A 102 11.34 8.54 13.26
N CYS A 103 10.16 8.92 12.77
CA CYS A 103 9.15 8.01 12.25
C CYS A 103 8.72 8.42 10.84
N GLY A 104 8.65 7.44 9.93
CA GLY A 104 8.26 7.66 8.54
C GLY A 104 9.39 8.18 7.67
N ARG A 105 9.07 8.43 6.40
CA ARG A 105 10.02 8.90 5.39
C ARG A 105 9.66 10.28 4.86
N PHE A 106 10.64 10.99 4.32
CA PHE A 106 10.37 12.23 3.60
C PHE A 106 9.54 11.96 2.33
N ILE A 107 8.69 12.92 2.00
CA ILE A 107 7.90 12.90 0.77
C ILE A 107 8.79 13.17 -0.44
N GLY A 108 8.64 12.36 -1.49
CA GLY A 108 9.30 12.59 -2.77
C GLY A 108 8.63 13.72 -3.56
N LEU A 109 9.37 14.34 -4.48
CA LEU A 109 8.87 15.45 -5.30
C LEU A 109 7.63 15.06 -6.13
N ALA A 110 7.64 13.87 -6.73
CA ALA A 110 6.51 13.38 -7.52
C ALA A 110 5.26 13.16 -6.66
N GLU A 111 5.43 12.57 -5.47
CA GLU A 111 4.34 12.34 -4.52
C GLU A 111 3.76 13.68 -4.03
N SER A 112 4.62 14.63 -3.66
CA SER A 112 4.23 15.97 -3.22
C SER A 112 3.42 16.68 -4.29
N LYS A 113 3.86 16.62 -5.56
CA LYS A 113 3.12 17.19 -6.70
C LYS A 113 1.72 16.57 -6.84
N ILE A 114 1.61 15.25 -6.71
CA ILE A 114 0.31 14.55 -6.77
C ILE A 114 -0.60 15.00 -5.64
N LEU A 115 -0.12 14.96 -4.39
CA LEU A 115 -0.91 15.37 -3.22
C LEU A 115 -1.40 16.82 -3.34
N SER A 116 -0.53 17.76 -3.71
CA SER A 116 -0.93 19.16 -3.88
C SER A 116 -1.97 19.31 -5.00
N SER A 117 -1.79 18.62 -6.12
CA SER A 117 -2.69 18.72 -7.27
C SER A 117 -4.07 18.09 -7.05
N GLU A 118 -4.18 17.08 -6.19
CA GLU A 118 -5.41 16.35 -5.90
C GLU A 118 -6.01 16.75 -4.53
N SER A 119 -5.43 17.73 -3.84
CA SER A 119 -5.92 18.25 -2.56
C SER A 119 -7.42 18.61 -2.59
N GLY A 120 -7.89 19.26 -3.66
CA GLY A 120 -9.30 19.64 -3.84
C GLY A 120 -10.27 18.46 -4.09
N VAL A 121 -9.76 17.23 -4.23
CA VAL A 121 -10.56 16.01 -4.38
C VAL A 121 -10.98 15.46 -3.02
N VAL A 122 -10.17 15.71 -2.00
CA VAL A 122 -10.49 15.38 -0.61
C VAL A 122 -11.63 16.30 -0.18
N LYS A 123 -12.71 15.72 0.35
CA LYS A 123 -13.86 16.51 0.81
C LYS A 123 -13.82 16.66 2.31
N ASP A 124 -14.21 17.83 2.81
CA ASP A 124 -14.24 18.21 4.24
C ASP A 124 -15.25 17.43 5.09
N THR A 125 -15.83 16.35 4.56
CA THR A 125 -16.71 15.44 5.31
C THR A 125 -15.89 14.37 6.02
N LEU A 126 -15.76 14.50 7.34
CA LEU A 126 -15.15 13.50 8.19
C LEU A 126 -16.03 12.25 8.28
N ARG A 127 -15.45 11.07 8.02
CA ARG A 127 -16.14 9.77 8.11
C ARG A 127 -15.96 9.14 9.50
N PRO A 128 -16.77 8.14 9.88
CA PRO A 128 -16.57 7.40 11.14
C PRO A 128 -15.19 6.75 11.27
N THR A 129 -14.50 6.52 10.15
CA THR A 129 -13.13 6.01 10.11
C THR A 129 -12.07 7.04 10.51
N GLY A 130 -12.45 8.29 10.84
CA GLY A 130 -11.51 9.37 11.15
C GLY A 130 -10.86 10.02 9.92
N LEU A 131 -11.20 9.54 8.72
CA LEU A 131 -10.70 10.06 7.45
C LEU A 131 -11.72 10.94 6.75
N TYR A 132 -11.23 11.95 6.05
CA TYR A 132 -11.98 12.68 5.05
C TYR A 132 -12.31 11.79 3.85
N LYS A 133 -13.34 12.17 3.10
CA LYS A 133 -13.72 11.43 1.90
C LYS A 133 -12.63 11.57 0.82
N ASN A 134 -12.23 10.45 0.24
CA ASN A 134 -11.14 10.29 -0.74
C ASN A 134 -9.72 10.53 -0.20
N GLU A 135 -9.54 10.73 1.11
CA GLU A 135 -8.21 10.98 1.70
C GLU A 135 -7.25 9.80 1.48
N ALA A 136 -7.71 8.58 1.79
CA ALA A 136 -6.94 7.36 1.55
C ALA A 136 -6.62 7.14 0.07
N ASP A 137 -7.59 7.38 -0.83
CA ASP A 137 -7.39 7.24 -2.27
C ASP A 137 -6.30 8.19 -2.80
N VAL A 138 -6.29 9.45 -2.33
CA VAL A 138 -5.29 10.45 -2.74
C VAL A 138 -3.90 10.10 -2.19
N SER A 139 -3.82 9.68 -0.93
CA SER A 139 -2.56 9.22 -0.32
C SER A 139 -1.99 8.02 -1.07
N LEU A 140 -2.82 7.00 -1.32
CA LEU A 140 -2.44 5.80 -2.07
C LEU A 140 -1.99 6.14 -3.50
N ALA A 141 -2.72 7.03 -4.16
CA ALA A 141 -2.37 7.42 -5.52
C ALA A 141 -1.07 8.24 -5.60
N ALA A 142 -0.71 9.01 -4.56
CA ALA A 142 0.61 9.63 -4.49
C ALA A 142 1.73 8.59 -4.45
N ARG A 143 1.55 7.47 -3.74
CA ARG A 143 2.52 6.35 -3.70
C ARG A 143 2.73 5.68 -5.04
N SER A 144 1.74 5.73 -5.93
CA SER A 144 1.84 5.16 -7.28
C SER A 144 2.94 5.79 -8.15
N ALA A 145 3.49 6.93 -7.74
CA ALA A 145 4.59 7.60 -8.44
C ALA A 145 5.87 6.75 -8.59
N HIS A 146 6.07 5.74 -7.73
CA HIS A 146 7.26 4.88 -7.71
C HIS A 146 6.96 3.47 -7.19
N SER A 147 5.68 3.14 -7.01
CA SER A 147 5.23 1.85 -6.48
C SER A 147 4.06 1.32 -7.30
N ALA A 148 3.84 0.01 -7.23
CA ALA A 148 2.61 -0.58 -7.73
C ALA A 148 1.49 -0.44 -6.69
N ILE A 149 0.25 -0.26 -7.15
CA ILE A 149 -0.94 -0.27 -6.29
C ILE A 149 -1.74 -1.53 -6.57
N LEU A 150 -1.95 -2.34 -5.54
CA LEU A 150 -2.81 -3.51 -5.58
C LEU A 150 -4.23 -3.12 -5.17
N THR A 151 -5.20 -3.27 -6.06
CA THR A 151 -6.60 -2.87 -5.82
C THR A 151 -7.55 -3.86 -6.48
N SER A 152 -8.82 -3.83 -6.10
CA SER A 152 -9.91 -4.48 -6.85
C SER A 152 -10.83 -3.50 -7.59
N ASP A 153 -10.60 -2.18 -7.45
CA ASP A 153 -11.43 -1.13 -8.05
C ASP A 153 -10.57 -0.08 -8.77
N THR A 154 -10.69 -0.03 -10.09
CA THR A 154 -9.96 0.92 -10.94
C THR A 154 -10.79 2.16 -11.31
N LYS A 155 -12.06 2.24 -10.93
CA LYS A 155 -12.99 3.27 -11.44
C LYS A 155 -12.98 4.58 -10.65
N LYS A 156 -12.24 4.64 -9.54
CA LYS A 156 -12.25 5.75 -8.60
C LYS A 156 -11.14 6.78 -8.85
N VAL A 157 -10.95 7.66 -7.88
CA VAL A 157 -9.86 8.65 -7.81
C VAL A 157 -8.53 8.00 -8.15
N LEU A 158 -8.25 6.80 -7.63
CA LEU A 158 -7.04 6.05 -7.91
C LEU A 158 -6.78 5.86 -9.42
N GLY A 159 -7.77 5.36 -10.18
CA GLY A 159 -7.62 5.14 -11.62
C GLY A 159 -7.37 6.42 -12.40
N ARG A 160 -8.02 7.53 -12.02
CA ARG A 160 -7.79 8.84 -12.63
C ARG A 160 -6.38 9.36 -12.36
N VAL A 161 -5.93 9.31 -11.10
CA VAL A 161 -4.62 9.81 -10.69
C VAL A 161 -3.52 8.98 -11.34
N VAL A 162 -3.66 7.65 -11.35
CA VAL A 162 -2.73 6.76 -12.03
C VAL A 162 -2.68 7.04 -13.53
N SER A 163 -3.83 7.21 -14.19
CA SER A 163 -3.88 7.56 -15.63
C SER A 163 -3.21 8.90 -15.95
N LYS A 164 -3.28 9.84 -15.00
CA LYS A 164 -2.73 11.20 -15.15
C LYS A 164 -1.22 11.26 -14.87
N TYR A 165 -0.71 10.46 -13.93
CA TYR A 165 0.67 10.56 -13.44
C TYR A 165 1.55 9.35 -13.78
N GLY A 166 1.00 8.29 -14.37
CA GLY A 166 1.77 7.17 -14.90
C GLY A 166 2.16 6.10 -13.87
N GLY A 167 1.26 5.75 -12.96
CA GLY A 167 1.49 4.67 -11.97
C GLY A 167 1.20 3.26 -12.49
N VAL A 168 1.64 2.24 -11.76
CA VAL A 168 1.28 0.84 -12.02
C VAL A 168 0.13 0.44 -11.10
N VAL A 169 -0.98 -0.03 -11.68
CA VAL A 169 -2.12 -0.57 -10.92
C VAL A 169 -2.31 -2.03 -11.25
N VAL A 170 -2.24 -2.86 -10.23
CA VAL A 170 -2.53 -4.29 -10.29
C VAL A 170 -3.97 -4.50 -9.84
N ASN A 171 -4.86 -4.81 -10.79
CA ASN A 171 -6.27 -5.05 -10.50
C ASN A 171 -6.51 -6.55 -10.19
N LEU A 172 -6.82 -6.89 -8.95
CA LEU A 172 -7.11 -8.25 -8.52
C LEU A 172 -8.39 -8.84 -9.14
N ALA A 173 -9.33 -8.00 -9.60
CA ALA A 173 -10.50 -8.49 -10.30
C ALA A 173 -10.16 -9.16 -11.64
N HIS A 174 -8.98 -8.88 -12.20
CA HIS A 174 -8.48 -9.51 -13.44
C HIS A 174 -7.48 -10.64 -13.16
N TRP A 175 -7.23 -11.00 -11.90
CA TRP A 175 -6.29 -12.07 -11.55
C TRP A 175 -6.87 -13.45 -11.94
N PRO A 176 -6.26 -14.19 -12.88
CA PRO A 176 -6.78 -15.50 -13.30
C PRO A 176 -6.82 -16.51 -12.14
N ALA A 177 -7.77 -17.44 -12.17
CA ALA A 177 -7.98 -18.42 -11.09
C ALA A 177 -6.87 -19.47 -11.01
N ASP A 178 -6.23 -19.75 -12.13
CA ASP A 178 -5.17 -20.75 -12.33
C ASP A 178 -3.75 -20.16 -12.25
N MET A 179 -3.62 -18.85 -12.08
CA MET A 179 -2.34 -18.17 -12.01
C MET A 179 -1.92 -17.94 -10.55
N PRO A 180 -0.71 -18.38 -10.13
CA PRO A 180 -0.16 -18.04 -8.81
C PRO A 180 -0.05 -16.52 -8.61
N PHE A 181 -0.20 -16.06 -7.36
CA PHE A 181 -0.23 -14.62 -7.05
C PHE A 181 1.07 -13.91 -7.43
N ASP A 182 2.24 -14.47 -7.09
CA ASP A 182 3.55 -13.94 -7.47
C ASP A 182 3.75 -13.83 -8.98
N SER A 183 3.34 -14.85 -9.73
CA SER A 183 3.40 -14.83 -11.20
C SER A 183 2.51 -13.73 -11.77
N TYR A 184 1.32 -13.53 -11.20
CA TYR A 184 0.44 -12.43 -11.58
C TYR A 184 1.09 -11.07 -11.29
N LEU A 185 1.58 -10.83 -10.08
CA LEU A 185 2.27 -9.58 -9.71
C LEU A 185 3.43 -9.27 -10.66
N LYS A 186 4.31 -10.23 -10.94
CA LYS A 186 5.46 -10.07 -11.85
C LYS A 186 5.03 -9.65 -13.26
N SER A 187 3.95 -10.26 -13.76
CA SER A 187 3.42 -9.92 -15.09
C SER A 187 2.88 -8.48 -15.17
N GLN A 188 2.38 -7.94 -14.06
CA GLN A 188 1.81 -6.59 -14.01
C GLN A 188 2.86 -5.53 -13.67
N CYS A 189 3.91 -5.89 -12.95
CA CYS A 189 4.97 -4.99 -12.50
C CYS A 189 6.22 -4.99 -13.39
N THR A 190 6.15 -5.51 -14.61
CA THR A 190 7.34 -5.65 -15.48
C THR A 190 8.06 -4.33 -15.75
N SER A 191 7.33 -3.22 -15.85
CA SER A 191 7.91 -1.88 -16.00
C SER A 191 8.71 -1.38 -14.80
N LEU A 192 8.48 -1.95 -13.60
CA LEU A 192 9.16 -1.59 -12.36
C LEU A 192 10.34 -2.52 -12.04
N ILE A 193 10.37 -3.72 -12.64
CA ILE A 193 11.41 -4.75 -12.38
C ILE A 193 12.64 -4.58 -13.28
N GLY A 194 12.51 -3.89 -14.42
CA GLY A 194 13.57 -3.76 -15.44
C GLY A 194 14.01 -2.33 -15.75
N GLY A 195 13.65 -1.35 -14.93
CA GLY A 195 13.99 0.07 -15.08
C GLY A 195 15.24 0.49 -14.31
#